data_AF-A0A8X7B858-F1
#
_entry.id   AF-A0A8X7B858-F1
#
_cell.length_a   1.000
_cell.length_b   1.000
_cell.length_c   1.000
_cell.angle_alpha   90.00
_cell.angle_beta   90.00
_cell.angle_gamma   90.00
#
_symmetry.space_group_name_H-M   'P 1'
#
loop_
_entity.id
_entity.type
_entity.pdbx_description
1 polymer ?
#
loop_
_entity_poly.entity_id
_entity_poly.type
_entity_poly.pdbx_seq_one_letter_code
_entity_poly.pdbx_strand_id
1 'polypeptide(L)'
;MQYLVASVEPKSKAERLILSFPATAANYPKAVDQLKERFGREDLLVQIYVRDLLTMVMKNAVSGRAKMDLSRLYDELEGKLRALESLGRTQEKFGDFPTPPG
;
A
#
# COMPACT_ATOMS: atom_id res chain seq x y z
N MET A 1 18.03 1.38 -17.26
CA MET A 1 18.25 2.35 -16.15
C MET A 1 17.67 3.73 -16.42
N GLN A 2 17.80 4.29 -17.63
CA GLN A 2 17.24 5.62 -17.96
C GLN A 2 15.75 5.77 -17.62
N TYR A 3 14.93 4.74 -17.87
CA TYR A 3 13.53 4.75 -17.49
C TYR A 3 13.30 4.97 -15.98
N LEU A 4 14.07 4.30 -15.10
CA LEU A 4 13.95 4.50 -13.66
C LEU A 4 14.33 5.91 -13.25
N VAL A 5 15.41 6.45 -13.82
CA VAL A 5 15.84 7.83 -13.56
C VAL A 5 14.76 8.83 -13.98
N ALA A 6 14.13 8.62 -15.14
CA ALA A 6 13.04 9.48 -15.62
C ALA A 6 11.73 9.31 -14.81
N SER A 7 11.59 8.22 -14.06
CA SER A 7 10.39 7.90 -13.28
C SER A 7 10.43 8.44 -11.84
N VAL A 8 11.52 9.08 -11.44
CA VAL A 8 11.68 9.63 -10.09
C VAL A 8 11.86 11.13 -10.12
N GLU A 9 11.50 11.79 -9.02
CA GLU A 9 11.70 13.22 -8.86
C GLU A 9 13.19 13.59 -8.93
N PRO A 10 13.60 14.59 -9.74
CA PRO A 10 14.97 15.05 -9.82
C PRO A 10 15.52 15.51 -8.45
N LYS A 11 16.81 15.27 -8.20
CA LYS A 11 17.53 15.57 -6.95
C LYS A 11 16.97 14.85 -5.71
N SER A 12 16.06 13.91 -5.89
CA SER A 12 15.49 13.13 -4.80
C SER A 12 16.47 12.11 -4.22
N LYS A 13 16.13 11.55 -3.06
CA LYS A 13 16.84 10.40 -2.49
C LYS A 13 16.72 9.15 -3.37
N ALA A 14 15.61 9.00 -4.09
CA ALA A 14 15.36 7.88 -4.99
C ALA A 14 16.23 7.96 -6.25
N GLU A 15 16.36 9.15 -6.85
CA GLU A 15 17.27 9.39 -7.98
C GLU A 15 18.72 9.06 -7.61
N ARG A 16 19.21 9.58 -6.47
CA ARG A 16 20.57 9.27 -5.99
C ARG A 16 20.81 7.77 -5.80
N LEU A 17 19.81 7.04 -5.31
CA LEU A 17 19.88 5.59 -5.16
C LEU A 17 19.93 4.88 -6.52
N ILE A 18 19.11 5.28 -7.49
CA ILE A 18 19.14 4.66 -8.83
C ILE A 18 20.49 4.92 -9.51
N LEU A 19 20.99 6.16 -9.42
CA LEU A 19 22.26 6.57 -10.04
C LEU A 19 23.48 5.91 -9.40
N SER A 20 23.39 5.35 -8.19
CA SER A 20 24.49 4.58 -7.60
C SER A 20 24.69 3.20 -8.23
N PHE A 21 23.74 2.72 -9.04
CA PHE A 21 23.88 1.46 -9.78
C PHE A 21 24.47 1.72 -11.17
N PRO A 22 25.50 0.95 -11.59
CA PRO A 22 25.96 0.98 -12.98
C PRO A 22 24.81 0.71 -13.96
N ALA A 23 24.81 1.41 -15.09
CA ALA A 23 23.72 1.44 -16.07
C ALA A 23 23.60 0.15 -16.92
N THR A 24 23.41 -1.00 -16.27
CA THR A 24 23.31 -2.32 -16.91
C THR A 24 21.90 -2.90 -16.76
N ALA A 25 21.53 -3.82 -17.66
CA ALA A 25 20.24 -4.52 -17.58
C ALA A 25 20.13 -5.33 -16.28
N ALA A 26 21.21 -5.99 -15.86
CA ALA A 26 21.27 -6.79 -14.64
C ALA A 26 21.03 -6.00 -13.35
N ASN A 27 21.30 -4.69 -13.36
CA ASN A 27 21.13 -3.83 -12.18
C ASN A 27 19.75 -3.18 -12.09
N TYR A 28 18.94 -3.22 -13.15
CA TYR A 28 17.58 -2.70 -13.12
C TYR A 28 16.73 -3.34 -12.01
N PRO A 29 16.58 -4.67 -11.93
CA PRO A 29 15.79 -5.29 -10.86
C PRO A 29 16.36 -4.96 -9.47
N LYS A 30 17.68 -4.96 -9.29
CA LYS A 30 18.32 -4.61 -8.01
C LYS A 30 18.00 -3.19 -7.54
N ALA A 31 18.00 -2.24 -8.46
CA ALA A 31 17.62 -0.86 -8.16
C ALA A 31 16.15 -0.76 -7.77
N VAL A 32 15.25 -1.49 -8.46
CA VAL A 32 13.83 -1.57 -8.10
C VAL A 32 13.65 -2.18 -6.71
N ASP A 33 14.33 -3.26 -6.39
CA ASP A 33 14.22 -3.92 -5.09
C ASP A 33 14.70 -3.00 -3.96
N GLN A 34 15.82 -2.30 -4.16
CA GLN A 34 16.33 -1.31 -3.19
C GLN A 34 15.40 -0.09 -3.04
N LEU A 35 14.71 0.33 -4.10
CA LEU A 35 13.68 1.36 -3.99
C LEU A 35 12.50 0.87 -3.14
N LYS A 36 12.04 -0.36 -3.35
CA LYS A 36 10.95 -0.96 -2.57
C LYS A 36 11.34 -1.14 -1.11
N GLU A 37 12.53 -1.66 -0.82
CA GLU A 37 13.04 -1.84 0.54
C GLU A 37 13.12 -0.51 1.29
N ARG A 38 13.68 0.52 0.64
CA ARG A 38 13.93 1.81 1.29
C ARG A 38 12.69 2.70 1.38
N PHE A 39 11.81 2.66 0.38
CA PHE A 39 10.72 3.63 0.22
C PHE A 39 9.33 3.00 0.15
N GLY A 40 9.20 1.68 -0.03
CA GLY A 40 7.92 0.99 -0.17
C GLY A 40 7.06 1.00 1.09
N ARG A 41 7.70 0.91 2.28
CA ARG A 41 7.06 1.07 3.60
C ARG A 41 5.73 0.30 3.73
N GLU A 42 5.75 -0.98 3.35
CA GLU A 42 4.56 -1.82 3.27
C GLU A 42 3.75 -1.86 4.58
N ASP A 43 4.42 -1.92 5.73
CA ASP A 43 3.79 -1.91 7.06
C ASP A 43 2.94 -0.65 7.31
N LEU A 44 3.43 0.50 6.84
CA LEU A 44 2.70 1.76 6.96
C LEU A 44 1.47 1.76 6.06
N LEU A 45 1.60 1.21 4.85
CA LEU A 45 0.46 1.06 3.94
C LEU A 45 -0.61 0.15 4.54
N VAL A 46 -0.22 -0.97 5.16
CA VAL A 46 -1.16 -1.84 5.90
C VAL A 46 -1.92 -1.05 6.97
N GLN A 47 -1.22 -0.27 7.80
CA GLN A 47 -1.86 0.54 8.84
C GLN A 47 -2.85 1.56 8.27
N ILE A 48 -2.50 2.22 7.16
CA ILE A 48 -3.37 3.18 6.48
C ILE A 48 -4.63 2.48 5.97
N TYR A 49 -4.49 1.37 5.25
CA TYR A 49 -5.65 0.65 4.70
C TYR A 49 -6.57 0.11 5.79
N VAL A 50 -6.04 -0.43 6.89
CA VAL A 50 -6.84 -0.88 8.04
C VAL A 50 -7.58 0.29 8.68
N ARG A 51 -6.90 1.42 8.92
CA ARG A 51 -7.53 2.62 9.49
C ARG A 51 -8.65 3.16 8.59
N ASP A 52 -8.43 3.17 7.28
CA ASP A 52 -9.41 3.65 6.32
C ASP A 52 -10.63 2.73 6.26
N LEU A 53 -10.42 1.41 6.33
CA LEU A 53 -11.51 0.42 6.46
C LEU A 53 -12.32 0.64 7.75
N LEU A 54 -11.66 0.79 8.90
CA LEU A 54 -12.34 1.07 10.17
C LEU A 54 -13.16 2.37 10.10
N THR A 55 -12.57 3.41 9.51
CA THR A 55 -13.24 4.71 9.31
C THR A 55 -14.49 4.56 8.45
N MET A 56 -14.41 3.76 7.38
CA MET A 56 -15.55 3.50 6.49
C MET A 56 -16.67 2.73 7.20
N VAL A 57 -16.34 1.70 7.99
CA VAL A 57 -17.31 0.95 8.81
C VAL A 57 -17.98 1.86 9.83
N MET A 58 -17.21 2.67 10.56
CA MET A 58 -17.75 3.60 11.56
C MET A 58 -18.69 4.64 10.92
N LYS A 59 -18.30 5.23 9.78
CA LYS A 59 -19.17 6.18 9.06
C LYS A 59 -20.48 5.53 8.64
N ASN A 60 -20.45 4.30 8.16
CA ASN A 60 -21.66 3.57 7.77
C ASN A 60 -22.55 3.22 8.97
N ALA A 61 -21.95 2.83 10.11
CA ALA A 61 -22.69 2.48 11.32
C ALA A 61 -23.33 3.68 12.02
N VAL A 62 -22.61 4.80 12.12
CA VAL A 62 -23.05 6.00 12.85
C VAL A 62 -23.99 6.88 12.03
N SER A 63 -23.79 6.97 10.72
CA SER A 63 -24.51 7.95 9.89
C SER A 63 -25.92 7.50 9.45
N GLY A 64 -26.39 6.32 9.86
CA GLY A 64 -27.69 5.77 9.47
C GLY A 64 -27.89 5.77 7.96
N ARG A 65 -27.35 4.77 7.25
CA ARG A 65 -27.21 4.78 5.77
C ARG A 65 -26.58 6.09 5.30
N ALA A 66 -25.25 6.18 5.42
CA ALA A 66 -24.49 7.25 4.79
C ALA A 66 -24.94 7.43 3.32
N LYS A 67 -25.06 8.69 2.87
CA LYS A 67 -25.35 9.13 1.48
C LYS A 67 -24.30 8.66 0.44
N MET A 68 -23.47 7.68 0.77
CA MET A 68 -22.54 7.10 -0.18
C MET A 68 -23.31 6.09 -1.03
N ASP A 69 -23.23 6.27 -2.35
CA ASP A 69 -23.75 5.30 -3.30
C ASP A 69 -23.18 3.90 -3.00
N LEU A 70 -24.04 2.87 -3.05
CA LEU A 70 -23.67 1.51 -2.66
C LEU A 70 -22.56 0.95 -3.55
N SER A 71 -22.56 1.28 -4.85
CA SER A 71 -21.51 0.86 -5.78
C SER A 71 -20.17 1.44 -5.37
N ARG A 72 -20.15 2.75 -5.06
CA ARG A 72 -18.93 3.41 -4.59
C ARG A 72 -18.40 2.81 -3.29
N LEU A 73 -19.29 2.49 -2.34
CA LEU A 73 -18.88 1.86 -1.09
C LEU A 73 -18.25 0.48 -1.35
N TYR A 74 -18.84 -0.30 -2.24
CA TYR A 74 -18.31 -1.62 -2.62
C TYR A 74 -16.95 -1.50 -3.30
N ASP A 75 -16.80 -0.62 -4.28
CA ASP A 75 -15.53 -0.40 -4.99
C ASP A 75 -14.42 0.06 -4.04
N GLU A 76 -14.74 0.97 -3.11
CA GLU A 76 -13.78 1.47 -2.11
C GLU A 76 -13.39 0.40 -1.07
N LEU A 77 -14.30 -0.51 -0.72
CA LEU A 77 -14.04 -1.65 0.16
C LEU A 77 -13.14 -2.67 -0.53
N GLU A 78 -13.56 -3.12 -1.71
CA GLU A 78 -12.87 -4.13 -2.51
C GLU A 78 -11.45 -3.67 -2.88
N GLY A 79 -11.29 -2.39 -3.24
CA GLY A 79 -9.97 -1.82 -3.54
C GLY A 79 -9.01 -1.87 -2.35
N LYS A 80 -9.48 -1.60 -1.14
CA LYS A 80 -8.65 -1.66 0.08
C LYS A 80 -8.32 -3.10 0.47
N LEU A 81 -9.27 -4.03 0.32
CA LEU A 81 -9.02 -5.46 0.54
C LEU A 81 -7.97 -6.00 -0.42
N ARG A 82 -8.09 -5.72 -1.73
CA ARG A 82 -7.10 -6.11 -2.74
C ARG A 82 -5.72 -5.52 -2.48
N ALA A 83 -5.65 -4.29 -1.97
CA ALA A 83 -4.38 -3.67 -1.60
C ALA A 83 -3.73 -4.40 -0.41
N LEU A 84 -4.51 -4.81 0.60
CA LEU A 84 -4.02 -5.61 1.73
C LEU A 84 -3.57 -7.01 1.29
N GLU A 85 -4.31 -7.66 0.40
CA GLU A 85 -3.92 -8.96 -0.17
C GLU A 85 -2.62 -8.87 -0.95
N SER A 86 -2.44 -7.81 -1.76
CA SER A 86 -1.21 -7.54 -2.51
C SER A 86 0.01 -7.30 -1.60
N LEU A 87 -0.22 -6.89 -0.35
CA LEU A 87 0.78 -6.73 0.70
C LEU A 87 0.94 -8.00 1.57
N GLY A 88 0.39 -9.14 1.12
CA GLY A 88 0.52 -10.43 1.81
C GLY A 88 -0.32 -10.55 3.09
N ARG A 89 -1.33 -9.70 3.28
CA ARG A 89 -2.32 -9.79 4.37
C ARG A 89 -3.57 -10.50 3.85
N THR A 90 -3.53 -11.83 3.87
CA THR A 90 -4.66 -12.70 3.52
C THR A 90 -5.47 -13.10 4.75
N GLN A 91 -6.69 -13.60 4.55
CA GLN A 91 -7.61 -14.02 5.61
C GLN A 91 -6.98 -15.00 6.64
N GLU A 92 -5.99 -15.81 6.22
CA GLU A 92 -5.27 -16.75 7.11
C GLU A 92 -4.36 -16.06 8.15
N LYS A 93 -3.93 -14.80 7.93
CA LYS A 93 -3.05 -14.06 8.85
C LYS A 93 -3.79 -13.12 9.80
N PHE A 94 -5.11 -13.05 9.76
CA PHE A 94 -5.89 -12.24 10.71
C PHE A 94 -6.05 -12.91 12.08
N GLY A 95 -5.64 -14.18 12.22
CA GLY A 95 -5.62 -14.90 13.50
C GLY A 95 -4.66 -14.34 14.56
N ASP A 96 -3.77 -13.42 14.17
CA ASP A 96 -2.82 -12.75 15.08
C ASP A 96 -3.39 -11.46 15.72
N PHE A 97 -4.61 -11.06 15.35
CA PHE A 97 -5.31 -9.96 16.02
C PHE A 97 -6.04 -10.48 17.25
N PRO A 98 -5.76 -9.95 18.46
CA PRO A 98 -6.44 -10.38 19.67
C PRO A 98 -7.93 -10.08 19.56
N THR A 99 -8.77 -11.10 19.72
CA THR A 99 -10.21 -10.93 19.87
C THR A 99 -10.51 -10.34 21.26
N PRO A 100 -11.45 -9.38 21.37
CA PRO A 100 -11.86 -8.86 22.67
C PRO A 100 -12.62 -9.92 23.47
N PRO A 101 -12.48 -9.95 24.81
CA PRO A 101 -13.23 -10.86 25.66
C PRO A 101 -14.73 -10.51 25.62
N GLY A 102 -15.56 -11.55 25.55
CA GLY A 102 -17.03 -11.47 25.55
C GLY A 102 -17.64 -11.27 26.93
#